data_AF-A0A1U7H7J3-F1
#
_entry.id   AF-A0A1U7H7J3-F1
#
_cell.length_a   1.000
_cell.length_b   1.000
_cell.length_c   1.000
_cell.angle_alpha   90.00
_cell.angle_beta   90.00
_cell.angle_gamma   90.00
#
_symmetry.space_group_name_H-M   'P 1'
#
loop_
_entity.id
_entity.type
_entity.pdbx_description
1 polymer ?
#
loop_
_entity_poly.entity_id
_entity_poly.type
_entity_poly.pdbx_seq_one_letter_code
_entity_poly.pdbx_strand_id
1 'polypeptide(L)'
;MSNSPNPEPPRRRNLDSDEKIAIIFVLATIGGILWWGLGSGSGIKFFNNQSQLFARSRSQPTAQPEQPRPTVTLTEEKPATTESPEASQKKAEQPSQLFEAPQHRQTNRQGQASSPLLALPILSASQPSPQPIPTPKSQEPSLQLKIAFQDVPRDRWDYPFIEGLSSKQLIDGVSENTFEPDRPITRAQMASLIDRAFDSSSQAIEIEFKDVPQGDPIASDIEKAIGKGFMKGYSRNSFRPQENIPRYQVLVTLAAGLNLKPTKDPQQTLKVYEDASEIPAWAVGQVAAATEKGIVVNYPNTKFLNPNQPATRGEAAAMIHQALVNLGKVEPVQSPYIVSSP
;
A
#
# COMPACT_ATOMS: atom_id res chain seq x y z
N MET A 1 30.10 30.59 61.53
CA MET A 1 28.76 30.80 60.93
C MET A 1 28.93 31.85 59.83
N SER A 2 29.08 31.42 58.57
CA SER A 2 29.28 32.32 57.43
C SER A 2 28.01 32.32 56.60
N ASN A 3 27.38 33.48 56.45
CA ASN A 3 26.13 33.67 55.71
C ASN A 3 26.37 33.61 54.19
N SER A 4 25.63 32.74 53.49
CA SER A 4 25.53 32.75 52.03
C SER A 4 24.64 33.90 51.55
N PRO A 5 24.96 34.59 50.43
CA PRO A 5 24.09 35.60 49.87
C PRO A 5 22.91 34.98 49.10
N ASN A 6 21.75 35.64 49.22
CA ASN A 6 20.48 35.30 48.58
C ASN A 6 20.52 35.60 47.07
N PRO A 7 19.99 34.75 46.16
CA PRO A 7 19.98 35.05 44.72
C PRO A 7 18.99 36.18 44.36
N GLU A 8 19.43 37.09 43.49
CA GLU A 8 18.59 38.16 42.94
C GLU A 8 17.46 37.63 42.04
N PRO A 9 16.28 38.27 42.03
CA PRO A 9 15.19 37.90 41.13
C PRO A 9 15.52 38.28 39.66
N PRO A 10 15.01 37.53 38.67
CA PRO A 10 15.31 37.76 37.27
C PRO A 10 14.77 39.12 36.80
N ARG A 11 15.63 39.88 36.10
CA ARG A 11 15.24 41.14 35.44
C ARG A 11 14.22 40.84 34.33
N ARG A 12 13.08 41.53 34.36
CA ARG A 12 12.09 41.50 33.27
C ARG A 12 12.71 42.12 32.02
N ARG A 13 12.84 41.35 30.94
CA ARG A 13 13.16 41.89 29.61
C ARG A 13 11.94 42.64 29.08
N ASN A 14 12.16 43.85 28.58
CA ASN A 14 11.19 44.50 27.71
C ASN A 14 11.35 43.93 26.29
N LEU A 15 10.25 43.47 25.70
CA LEU A 15 10.26 42.90 24.34
C LEU A 15 10.65 43.97 23.32
N ASP A 16 11.56 43.58 22.43
CA ASP A 16 11.98 44.38 21.29
C ASP A 16 10.88 44.44 20.21
N SER A 17 10.96 45.42 19.33
CA SER A 17 9.90 45.70 18.35
C SER A 17 9.70 44.53 17.37
N ASP A 18 10.77 43.83 17.01
CA ASP A 18 10.71 42.66 16.12
C ASP A 18 10.01 41.45 16.76
N GLU A 19 10.14 41.29 18.08
CA GLU A 19 9.52 40.20 18.82
C GLU A 19 8.01 40.44 19.02
N LYS A 20 7.60 41.71 19.13
CA LYS A 20 6.17 42.10 19.12
C LYS A 20 5.52 41.84 17.77
N ILE A 21 6.24 42.09 16.67
CA ILE A 21 5.76 41.81 15.31
C ILE A 21 5.60 40.30 15.14
N ALA A 22 6.57 39.49 15.59
CA ALA A 22 6.47 38.03 15.55
C ALA A 22 5.27 37.48 16.34
N ILE A 23 4.97 38.02 17.53
CA ILE A 23 3.81 37.60 18.33
C ILE A 23 2.47 37.97 17.65
N ILE A 24 2.37 39.13 17.01
CA ILE A 24 1.17 39.53 16.27
C ILE A 24 0.92 38.60 15.07
N PHE A 25 1.97 38.21 14.34
CA PHE A 25 1.85 37.25 13.23
C PHE A 25 1.39 35.86 13.70
N VAL A 26 1.91 35.37 14.83
CA VAL A 26 1.51 34.07 15.40
C VAL A 26 0.05 34.07 15.89
N LEU A 27 -0.42 35.17 16.50
CA LEU A 27 -1.82 35.29 16.93
C LEU A 27 -2.80 35.46 15.76
N ALA A 28 -2.39 36.13 14.67
CA ALA A 28 -3.20 36.25 13.45
C ALA A 28 -3.41 34.90 12.74
N THR A 29 -2.43 33.99 12.78
CA THR A 29 -2.58 32.63 12.22
C THR A 29 -3.52 31.73 13.03
N ILE A 30 -3.65 31.94 14.34
CA ILE A 30 -4.55 31.15 15.19
C ILE A 30 -5.99 31.72 15.15
N GLY A 31 -6.16 33.04 14.96
CA GLY A 31 -7.47 33.69 14.87
C GLY A 31 -8.27 33.36 13.61
N GLY A 32 -7.63 32.94 12.51
CA GLY A 32 -8.31 32.54 11.27
C GLY A 32 -9.08 31.21 11.36
N ILE A 33 -8.76 30.37 12.36
CA ILE A 33 -9.36 29.03 12.51
C ILE A 33 -10.63 29.08 13.39
N LEU A 34 -10.85 30.15 14.17
CA LEU A 34 -12.03 30.31 15.02
C LEU A 34 -13.16 31.16 14.40
N TRP A 35 -12.93 31.81 13.26
CA TRP A 35 -13.94 32.67 12.60
C TRP A 35 -14.83 31.93 11.58
N TRP A 36 -14.64 30.63 11.36
CA TRP A 36 -15.51 29.83 10.48
C TRP A 36 -16.54 28.95 11.22
N GLY A 37 -16.72 29.19 12.53
CA GLY A 37 -17.56 28.36 13.41
C GLY A 37 -18.90 28.96 13.86
N LEU A 38 -19.20 30.23 13.58
CA LEU A 38 -20.50 30.84 13.91
C LEU A 38 -20.96 31.76 12.78
N GLY A 39 -21.68 31.20 11.79
CA GLY A 39 -22.15 32.05 10.69
C GLY A 39 -22.94 31.42 9.55
N SER A 40 -23.87 30.48 9.81
CA SER A 40 -25.13 30.42 9.03
C SER A 40 -26.14 29.47 9.70
N GLY A 41 -26.96 30.01 10.58
CA GLY A 41 -28.25 29.41 10.89
C GLY A 41 -29.27 29.88 9.86
N SER A 42 -29.85 28.97 9.08
CA SER A 42 -31.24 29.06 8.61
C SER A 42 -31.64 27.88 7.71
N GLY A 43 -32.53 27.03 8.23
CA GLY A 43 -33.68 26.55 7.47
C GLY A 43 -33.57 25.21 6.74
N ILE A 44 -33.61 24.10 7.49
CA ILE A 44 -34.14 22.85 6.95
C ILE A 44 -35.67 23.03 6.82
N LYS A 45 -36.17 23.13 5.59
CA LYS A 45 -37.59 22.92 5.26
C LYS A 45 -37.70 21.79 4.24
N PHE A 46 -38.39 20.75 4.67
CA PHE A 46 -38.86 19.62 3.87
C PHE A 46 -40.00 20.05 2.93
N PHE A 47 -40.29 19.18 1.94
CA PHE A 47 -41.37 19.20 0.94
C PHE A 47 -41.11 20.13 -0.27
N ASN A 48 -41.57 19.86 -1.48
CA ASN A 48 -42.13 18.73 -2.22
C ASN A 48 -42.36 19.30 -3.63
N ASN A 49 -42.16 18.47 -4.65
CA ASN A 49 -42.86 18.50 -5.94
C ASN A 49 -43.48 19.83 -6.43
N GLN A 50 -42.97 20.41 -7.51
CA GLN A 50 -43.73 20.60 -8.76
C GLN A 50 -42.92 21.33 -9.84
N SER A 51 -42.91 20.71 -11.00
CA SER A 51 -42.63 21.27 -12.30
C SER A 51 -43.58 22.43 -12.64
N GLN A 52 -43.03 23.60 -12.96
CA GLN A 52 -43.69 24.57 -13.84
C GLN A 52 -42.64 25.25 -14.73
N LEU A 53 -42.77 24.94 -16.00
CA LEU A 53 -42.08 25.55 -17.13
C LEU A 53 -42.67 26.94 -17.36
N PHE A 54 -41.86 27.98 -17.32
CA PHE A 54 -42.15 29.19 -18.09
C PHE A 54 -40.87 29.71 -18.74
N ALA A 55 -40.88 29.59 -20.07
CA ALA A 55 -39.97 30.26 -20.98
C ALA A 55 -40.13 31.78 -20.86
N ARG A 56 -39.00 32.51 -20.83
CA ARG A 56 -38.96 33.81 -21.49
C ARG A 56 -37.61 34.04 -22.16
N SER A 57 -37.76 34.52 -23.38
CA SER A 57 -36.81 34.65 -24.46
C SER A 57 -35.87 35.86 -24.30
N ARG A 58 -34.66 35.70 -24.85
CA ARG A 58 -33.78 36.68 -25.54
C ARG A 58 -33.64 38.10 -24.97
N SER A 59 -32.38 38.51 -24.74
CA SER A 59 -31.55 39.17 -25.79
C SER A 59 -30.19 39.63 -25.25
N GLN A 60 -29.09 39.19 -25.89
CA GLN A 60 -27.81 39.91 -25.95
C GLN A 60 -27.94 41.12 -26.91
N PRO A 61 -27.04 42.10 -26.78
CA PRO A 61 -26.17 42.40 -27.93
C PRO A 61 -24.69 42.62 -27.60
N THR A 62 -23.92 42.42 -28.66
CA THR A 62 -22.48 42.35 -28.93
C THR A 62 -21.75 43.71 -28.94
N ALA A 63 -20.45 43.76 -28.56
CA ALA A 63 -19.31 44.22 -29.41
C ALA A 63 -18.03 44.70 -28.63
N GLN A 64 -16.90 44.20 -29.13
CA GLN A 64 -15.42 44.43 -28.98
C GLN A 64 -14.88 45.89 -29.13
N PRO A 65 -13.55 46.22 -29.16
CA PRO A 65 -12.28 45.46 -28.96
C PRO A 65 -11.12 46.19 -28.18
N GLU A 66 -9.93 45.55 -28.14
CA GLU A 66 -8.54 46.09 -28.21
C GLU A 66 -7.58 46.13 -26.98
N GLN A 67 -6.36 45.67 -27.29
CA GLN A 67 -5.10 45.51 -26.53
C GLN A 67 -4.24 46.80 -26.62
N PRO A 68 -3.10 47.03 -25.90
CA PRO A 68 -1.92 46.13 -25.88
C PRO A 68 -1.01 46.10 -24.62
N ARG A 69 -0.06 45.16 -24.67
CA ARG A 69 1.08 44.88 -23.79
C ARG A 69 2.20 45.94 -23.92
N PRO A 70 3.16 46.01 -22.96
CA PRO A 70 4.56 46.11 -23.38
C PRO A 70 5.49 45.07 -22.72
N THR A 71 6.56 44.78 -23.46
CA THR A 71 7.70 43.90 -23.17
C THR A 71 8.87 44.75 -22.66
N VAL A 72 9.66 44.27 -21.68
CA VAL A 72 11.09 44.64 -21.50
C VAL A 72 11.87 43.42 -20.95
N THR A 73 13.13 43.35 -21.39
CA THR A 73 14.15 42.29 -21.38
C THR A 73 15.26 42.56 -20.35
N LEU A 74 16.19 41.60 -20.16
CA LEU A 74 17.59 41.70 -19.60
C LEU A 74 17.69 41.69 -18.04
N THR A 75 18.62 41.02 -17.33
CA THR A 75 19.94 40.43 -17.63
C THR A 75 20.31 39.35 -16.58
N GLU A 76 21.18 38.45 -17.00
CA GLU A 76 22.06 37.50 -16.30
C GLU A 76 23.00 38.13 -15.25
N GLU A 77 23.25 37.47 -14.11
CA GLU A 77 24.55 37.59 -13.41
C GLU A 77 24.88 36.38 -12.52
N LYS A 78 26.13 35.92 -12.67
CA LYS A 78 26.85 34.83 -11.98
C LYS A 78 28.04 35.46 -11.24
N PRO A 79 28.47 34.90 -10.09
CA PRO A 79 29.89 34.49 -9.93
C PRO A 79 29.98 33.10 -9.23
N ALA A 80 30.84 32.12 -9.55
CA ALA A 80 32.32 32.05 -9.60
C ALA A 80 32.94 32.35 -8.19
N THR A 81 33.78 31.57 -7.49
CA THR A 81 34.58 30.33 -7.67
C THR A 81 35.21 29.94 -6.29
N THR A 82 35.85 28.75 -6.19
CA THR A 82 37.04 28.43 -5.34
C THR A 82 36.73 27.93 -3.89
N GLU A 83 37.27 26.85 -3.28
CA GLU A 83 38.50 26.05 -3.43
C GLU A 83 38.38 24.65 -2.75
N SER A 84 39.28 23.73 -3.11
CA SER A 84 39.57 22.37 -2.55
C SER A 84 40.59 22.47 -1.38
N PRO A 85 41.23 21.41 -0.81
CA PRO A 85 41.00 19.94 -0.74
C PRO A 85 41.07 19.41 0.73
N GLU A 86 41.01 18.09 0.96
CA GLU A 86 42.04 17.33 1.72
C GLU A 86 41.58 15.90 2.07
N ALA A 87 42.49 14.96 1.82
CA ALA A 87 42.38 13.52 2.03
C ALA A 87 42.77 13.13 3.46
N SER A 88 42.30 11.99 3.95
CA SER A 88 43.10 11.16 4.86
C SER A 88 42.65 9.70 4.85
N GLN A 89 43.57 8.88 4.37
CA GLN A 89 43.67 7.45 4.57
C GLN A 89 43.92 7.15 6.05
N LYS A 90 43.41 6.01 6.54
CA LYS A 90 44.15 5.25 7.56
C LYS A 90 43.95 3.74 7.35
N LYS A 91 45.08 3.06 7.55
CA LYS A 91 45.47 1.70 7.21
C LYS A 91 45.61 0.88 8.51
N ALA A 92 45.47 -0.45 8.37
CA ALA A 92 45.87 -1.53 9.28
C ALA A 92 45.03 -1.65 10.58
N GLU A 93 44.75 -2.83 11.13
CA GLU A 93 45.61 -4.00 11.28
C GLU A 93 44.80 -5.26 11.68
N GLN A 94 45.23 -6.42 11.18
CA GLN A 94 44.85 -7.77 11.62
C GLN A 94 45.75 -8.15 12.82
N PRO A 95 45.34 -9.05 13.73
CA PRO A 95 45.87 -10.41 13.60
C PRO A 95 44.90 -11.54 14.01
N SER A 96 45.25 -12.69 13.46
CA SER A 96 44.77 -14.06 13.63
C SER A 96 44.65 -14.55 15.07
N GLN A 97 43.74 -15.51 15.31
CA GLN A 97 44.02 -16.90 15.76
C GLN A 97 42.69 -17.64 15.96
N LEU A 98 42.47 -18.75 15.24
CA LEU A 98 42.65 -20.13 15.71
C LEU A 98 41.81 -20.44 16.96
N PHE A 99 40.74 -21.22 16.82
CA PHE A 99 40.41 -22.26 17.80
C PHE A 99 39.52 -23.36 17.21
N GLU A 100 39.96 -24.58 17.48
CA GLU A 100 39.48 -25.88 17.02
C GLU A 100 38.08 -26.28 17.56
N ALA A 101 37.42 -27.14 16.79
CA ALA A 101 36.28 -27.93 17.24
C ALA A 101 36.74 -29.14 18.08
N PRO A 102 35.95 -29.60 19.07
CA PRO A 102 36.06 -30.96 19.57
C PRO A 102 34.85 -31.82 19.18
N GLN A 103 35.17 -32.89 18.46
CA GLN A 103 34.42 -34.16 18.42
C GLN A 103 34.72 -34.95 19.70
N HIS A 104 33.70 -35.56 20.32
CA HIS A 104 33.67 -36.76 21.20
C HIS A 104 32.26 -36.81 21.82
N ARG A 105 31.55 -37.91 22.06
CA ARG A 105 31.95 -39.28 22.43
C ARG A 105 30.72 -40.20 22.30
N GLN A 106 30.91 -41.40 21.78
CA GLN A 106 29.98 -42.53 21.94
C GLN A 106 29.96 -43.01 23.40
N THR A 107 28.80 -43.32 23.96
CA THR A 107 28.70 -44.37 24.99
C THR A 107 27.41 -45.18 24.84
N ASN A 108 27.61 -46.46 24.61
CA ASN A 108 26.66 -47.56 24.67
C ASN A 108 26.46 -47.95 26.15
N ARG A 109 25.22 -48.19 26.62
CA ARG A 109 24.96 -48.98 27.86
C ARG A 109 23.62 -49.72 27.78
N GLN A 110 23.72 -51.05 27.79
CA GLN A 110 22.67 -52.01 28.14
C GLN A 110 22.55 -52.15 29.68
N GLY A 111 21.38 -52.58 30.14
CA GLY A 111 21.08 -53.04 31.51
C GLY A 111 19.67 -52.59 31.95
N GLN A 112 18.60 -53.32 31.62
CA GLN A 112 17.95 -54.36 32.44
C GLN A 112 17.70 -53.99 33.92
N ALA A 113 16.43 -53.81 34.28
CA ALA A 113 15.88 -54.21 35.58
C ALA A 113 14.34 -54.37 35.48
N SER A 114 13.86 -55.49 36.01
CA SER A 114 12.52 -56.05 35.91
C SER A 114 11.61 -55.56 37.05
N SER A 115 10.30 -55.45 36.78
CA SER A 115 9.24 -55.42 37.80
C SER A 115 8.14 -56.45 37.44
N PRO A 116 7.60 -57.20 38.41
CA PRO A 116 6.60 -58.24 38.15
C PRO A 116 5.20 -57.65 38.01
N LEU A 117 4.44 -58.10 37.02
CA LEU A 117 3.01 -57.83 36.87
C LEU A 117 2.20 -59.07 37.27
N LEU A 118 1.22 -58.83 38.13
CA LEU A 118 0.24 -59.80 38.62
C LEU A 118 -0.49 -60.50 37.46
N ALA A 119 -0.48 -61.83 37.47
CA ALA A 119 -1.22 -62.66 36.54
C ALA A 119 -2.71 -62.73 36.96
N LEU A 120 -3.60 -62.25 36.09
CA LEU A 120 -5.04 -62.51 36.16
C LEU A 120 -5.38 -63.65 35.17
N PRO A 121 -6.36 -64.52 35.49
CA PRO A 121 -6.76 -65.61 34.61
C PRO A 121 -7.43 -65.08 33.33
N ILE A 122 -6.98 -65.63 32.19
CA ILE A 122 -7.43 -65.29 30.84
C ILE A 122 -8.77 -65.97 30.59
N LEU A 123 -9.86 -65.21 30.48
CA LEU A 123 -11.10 -65.71 29.90
C LEU A 123 -10.89 -65.85 28.39
N SER A 124 -10.97 -67.08 27.90
CA SER A 124 -10.88 -67.41 26.48
C SER A 124 -12.14 -66.93 25.75
N ALA A 125 -12.07 -65.77 25.12
CA ALA A 125 -13.09 -65.26 24.21
C ALA A 125 -12.67 -65.54 22.76
N SER A 126 -13.48 -66.32 22.05
CA SER A 126 -13.33 -66.59 20.62
C SER A 126 -13.42 -65.27 19.83
N GLN A 127 -12.29 -64.75 19.36
CA GLN A 127 -12.27 -63.62 18.42
C GLN A 127 -12.69 -64.11 17.02
N PRO A 128 -13.65 -63.43 16.35
CA PRO A 128 -13.87 -63.63 14.92
C PRO A 128 -12.66 -63.10 14.12
N SER A 129 -12.35 -63.78 13.02
CA SER A 129 -11.23 -63.43 12.12
C SER A 129 -11.34 -61.98 11.60
N PRO A 130 -10.23 -61.22 11.51
CA PRO A 130 -10.27 -59.88 10.94
C PRO A 130 -10.61 -59.95 9.45
N GLN A 131 -11.66 -59.25 9.05
CA GLN A 131 -11.96 -59.00 7.64
C GLN A 131 -10.88 -58.08 7.04
N PRO A 132 -10.53 -58.22 5.75
CA PRO A 132 -9.59 -57.32 5.10
C PRO A 132 -10.12 -55.89 5.17
N ILE A 133 -9.34 -55.00 5.79
CA ILE A 133 -9.57 -53.56 5.75
C ILE A 133 -9.57 -53.15 4.28
N PRO A 134 -10.60 -52.44 3.77
CA PRO A 134 -10.51 -51.89 2.42
C PRO A 134 -9.34 -50.91 2.39
N THR A 135 -8.33 -51.21 1.57
CA THR A 135 -7.24 -50.31 1.26
C THR A 135 -7.84 -48.95 0.90
N PRO A 136 -7.54 -47.85 1.61
CA PRO A 136 -7.97 -46.53 1.16
C PRO A 136 -7.39 -46.35 -0.24
N LYS A 137 -8.26 -46.16 -1.24
CA LYS A 137 -7.83 -45.76 -2.58
C LYS A 137 -6.91 -44.55 -2.39
N SER A 138 -5.65 -44.73 -2.76
CA SER A 138 -4.70 -43.64 -2.94
C SER A 138 -5.42 -42.62 -3.83
N GLN A 139 -5.79 -41.48 -3.24
CA GLN A 139 -6.25 -40.34 -4.00
C GLN A 139 -5.01 -39.88 -4.79
N GLU A 140 -4.93 -40.29 -6.05
CA GLU A 140 -4.07 -39.59 -7.01
C GLU A 140 -4.40 -38.10 -6.91
N PRO A 141 -3.41 -37.20 -6.81
CA PRO A 141 -3.65 -35.78 -6.87
C PRO A 141 -4.35 -35.46 -8.17
N SER A 142 -5.66 -35.24 -8.12
CA SER A 142 -6.41 -34.82 -9.29
C SER A 142 -5.95 -33.41 -9.62
N LEU A 143 -5.16 -33.27 -10.68
CA LEU A 143 -4.87 -32.03 -11.38
C LEU A 143 -6.19 -31.43 -11.91
N GLN A 144 -7.03 -30.89 -11.03
CA GLN A 144 -8.16 -30.07 -11.41
C GLN A 144 -7.67 -28.62 -11.49
N LEU A 145 -6.96 -28.34 -12.58
CA LEU A 145 -6.66 -26.99 -13.01
C LEU A 145 -7.94 -26.35 -13.56
N LYS A 146 -8.81 -25.91 -12.64
CA LYS A 146 -9.81 -24.88 -12.91
C LYS A 146 -10.20 -24.22 -11.60
N ILE A 147 -9.32 -23.35 -11.09
CA ILE A 147 -9.68 -22.44 -10.00
C ILE A 147 -10.67 -21.42 -10.59
N ALA A 148 -11.95 -21.78 -10.57
CA ALA A 148 -13.05 -20.86 -10.83
C ALA A 148 -13.70 -20.59 -9.47
N PHE A 149 -13.57 -19.35 -9.01
CA PHE A 149 -14.22 -18.90 -7.78
C PHE A 149 -15.73 -18.79 -8.01
N GLN A 150 -16.52 -19.39 -7.12
CA GLN A 150 -17.99 -19.46 -7.26
C GLN A 150 -18.64 -18.08 -7.18
N ASP A 151 -18.01 -17.16 -6.44
CA ASP A 151 -18.45 -15.78 -6.23
C ASP A 151 -17.90 -14.80 -7.28
N VAL A 152 -17.27 -15.31 -8.35
CA VAL A 152 -16.82 -14.52 -9.50
C VAL A 152 -17.49 -15.05 -10.77
N PRO A 153 -18.79 -14.77 -10.99
CA PRO A 153 -19.48 -15.18 -12.21
C PRO A 153 -18.95 -14.43 -13.45
N ARG A 154 -19.11 -15.07 -14.63
CA ARG A 154 -18.50 -14.65 -15.92
C ARG A 154 -18.94 -13.27 -16.43
N ASP A 155 -20.08 -12.78 -15.96
CA ASP A 155 -20.69 -11.52 -16.36
C ASP A 155 -20.18 -10.32 -15.54
N ARG A 156 -19.37 -10.55 -14.50
CA ARG A 156 -18.74 -9.45 -13.75
C ARG A 156 -17.66 -8.75 -14.58
N TRP A 157 -17.52 -7.46 -14.33
CA TRP A 157 -16.52 -6.61 -14.96
C TRP A 157 -15.06 -7.03 -14.65
N ASP A 158 -14.83 -7.57 -13.45
CA ASP A 158 -13.51 -7.97 -12.93
C ASP A 158 -13.17 -9.44 -13.23
N TYR A 159 -14.15 -10.24 -13.70
CA TYR A 159 -13.98 -11.65 -14.05
C TYR A 159 -12.73 -11.93 -14.92
N PRO A 160 -12.54 -11.28 -16.09
CA PRO A 160 -11.44 -11.66 -16.97
C PRO A 160 -10.07 -11.36 -16.38
N PHE A 161 -9.96 -10.36 -15.50
CA PHE A 161 -8.71 -10.05 -14.81
C PHE A 161 -8.40 -11.09 -13.74
N ILE A 162 -9.41 -11.46 -12.94
CA ILE A 162 -9.28 -12.46 -11.88
C ILE A 162 -8.96 -13.83 -12.49
N GLU A 163 -9.68 -14.24 -13.55
CA GLU A 163 -9.43 -15.50 -14.27
C GLU A 163 -8.01 -15.54 -14.87
N GLY A 164 -7.56 -14.45 -15.49
CA GLY A 164 -6.22 -14.36 -16.08
C GLY A 164 -5.10 -14.53 -15.05
N LEU A 165 -5.29 -14.00 -13.84
CA LEU A 165 -4.33 -14.14 -12.75
C LEU A 165 -4.41 -15.51 -12.05
N SER A 166 -5.62 -15.99 -11.72
CA SER A 166 -5.82 -17.23 -10.98
C SER A 166 -5.42 -18.47 -11.79
N SER A 167 -5.69 -18.48 -13.10
CA SER A 167 -5.30 -19.57 -14.00
C SER A 167 -3.77 -19.76 -14.11
N LYS A 168 -3.01 -18.70 -13.80
CA LYS A 168 -1.55 -18.69 -13.73
C LYS A 168 -1.00 -18.78 -12.30
N GLN A 169 -1.86 -18.96 -11.30
CA GLN A 169 -1.49 -19.03 -9.88
C GLN A 169 -0.77 -17.75 -9.37
N LEU A 170 -1.11 -16.59 -9.95
CA LEU A 170 -0.52 -15.29 -9.58
C LEU A 170 -1.30 -14.57 -8.47
N ILE A 171 -2.51 -15.04 -8.17
CA ILE A 171 -3.31 -14.64 -7.02
C ILE A 171 -4.01 -15.88 -6.46
N ASP A 172 -4.28 -15.87 -5.16
CA ASP A 172 -5.04 -16.92 -4.49
C ASP A 172 -6.44 -16.42 -4.07
N GLY A 173 -7.37 -17.35 -3.88
CA GLY A 173 -8.64 -17.07 -3.21
C GLY A 173 -8.47 -16.86 -1.71
N VAL A 174 -9.53 -16.46 -1.03
CA VAL A 174 -9.59 -16.52 0.44
C VAL A 174 -9.87 -17.95 0.92
N SER A 175 -10.42 -18.77 0.03
CA SER A 175 -10.58 -20.21 0.17
C SER A 175 -10.39 -20.86 -1.21
N GLU A 176 -10.48 -22.19 -1.29
CA GLU A 176 -10.35 -22.93 -2.56
C GLU A 176 -11.33 -22.44 -3.64
N ASN A 177 -12.56 -22.05 -3.25
CA ASN A 177 -13.64 -21.74 -4.19
C ASN A 177 -14.21 -20.32 -4.03
N THR A 178 -13.57 -19.45 -3.22
CA THR A 178 -14.07 -18.11 -2.91
C THR A 178 -12.98 -17.07 -3.06
N PHE A 179 -13.28 -15.96 -3.74
CA PHE A 179 -12.35 -14.86 -3.94
C PHE A 179 -12.65 -13.63 -3.07
N GLU A 180 -13.93 -13.31 -2.86
CA GLU A 180 -14.47 -12.08 -2.26
C GLU A 180 -14.11 -10.80 -3.03
N PRO A 181 -14.50 -10.66 -4.31
CA PRO A 181 -14.08 -9.55 -5.16
C PRO A 181 -14.54 -8.17 -4.66
N ASP A 182 -15.69 -8.09 -4.00
CA ASP A 182 -16.26 -6.83 -3.52
C ASP A 182 -15.79 -6.45 -2.10
N ARG A 183 -15.03 -7.32 -1.44
CA ARG A 183 -14.55 -7.03 -0.08
C ARG A 183 -13.37 -6.05 -0.13
N PRO A 184 -13.40 -4.95 0.66
CA PRO A 184 -12.23 -4.11 0.87
C PRO A 184 -11.04 -4.92 1.39
N ILE A 185 -9.85 -4.67 0.85
CA ILE A 185 -8.63 -5.36 1.30
C ILE A 185 -7.78 -4.49 2.23
N THR A 186 -7.13 -5.16 3.16
CA THR A 186 -6.15 -4.51 4.04
C THR A 186 -4.80 -4.33 3.35
N ARG A 187 -3.97 -3.45 3.90
CA ARG A 187 -2.58 -3.27 3.44
C ARG A 187 -1.77 -4.57 3.50
N ALA A 188 -1.97 -5.39 4.52
CA ALA A 188 -1.34 -6.72 4.60
C ALA A 188 -1.79 -7.63 3.46
N GLN A 189 -3.10 -7.69 3.18
CA GLN A 189 -3.62 -8.52 2.09
C GLN A 189 -3.13 -8.04 0.72
N MET A 190 -2.95 -6.73 0.54
CA MET A 190 -2.30 -6.19 -0.65
C MET A 190 -0.86 -6.67 -0.77
N ALA A 191 -0.09 -6.70 0.33
CA ALA A 191 1.27 -7.22 0.33
C ALA A 191 1.33 -8.70 -0.09
N SER A 192 0.42 -9.54 0.41
CA SER A 192 0.32 -10.94 -0.01
C SER A 192 -0.01 -11.09 -1.49
N LEU A 193 -0.94 -10.27 -2.03
CA LEU A 193 -1.25 -10.25 -3.45
C LEU A 193 -0.03 -9.86 -4.30
N ILE A 194 0.75 -8.88 -3.86
CA ILE A 194 1.97 -8.44 -4.53
C ILE A 194 3.05 -9.52 -4.48
N ASP A 195 3.26 -10.13 -3.31
CA ASP A 195 4.28 -11.16 -3.15
C ASP A 195 4.03 -12.31 -4.11
N ARG A 196 2.77 -12.76 -4.18
CA ARG A 196 2.31 -13.82 -5.08
C ARG A 196 2.41 -13.45 -6.56
N ALA A 197 1.97 -12.25 -6.93
CA ALA A 197 1.88 -11.83 -8.33
C ALA A 197 3.25 -11.49 -8.94
N PHE A 198 4.18 -10.96 -8.14
CA PHE A 198 5.49 -10.47 -8.57
C PHE A 198 6.61 -11.31 -7.96
N ASP A 199 6.52 -12.63 -8.09
CA ASP A 199 7.52 -13.59 -7.62
C ASP A 199 8.89 -13.31 -8.27
N SER A 200 9.65 -12.46 -7.61
CA SER A 200 10.99 -12.03 -7.95
C SER A 200 11.87 -12.54 -6.82
N SER A 201 13.06 -13.04 -7.14
CA SER A 201 14.02 -13.65 -6.21
C SER A 201 14.64 -12.66 -5.19
N SER A 202 13.88 -11.67 -4.75
CA SER A 202 14.25 -10.72 -3.71
C SER A 202 14.13 -11.41 -2.37
N GLN A 203 15.21 -11.38 -1.61
CA GLN A 203 15.20 -11.82 -0.22
C GLN A 203 14.27 -10.91 0.59
N ALA A 204 13.51 -11.50 1.51
CA ALA A 204 12.79 -10.75 2.52
C ALA A 204 13.81 -9.86 3.26
N ILE A 205 13.52 -8.57 3.36
CA ILE A 205 14.31 -7.68 4.20
C ILE A 205 13.67 -7.75 5.58
N GLU A 206 14.43 -8.17 6.58
CA GLU A 206 13.98 -8.16 7.96
C GLU A 206 13.72 -6.71 8.38
N ILE A 207 12.45 -6.35 8.54
CA ILE A 207 12.02 -5.02 8.95
C ILE A 207 11.07 -5.18 10.13
N GLU A 208 11.53 -4.72 11.29
CA GLU A 208 10.73 -4.77 12.50
C GLU A 208 9.71 -3.62 12.54
N PHE A 209 8.44 -3.95 12.28
CA PHE A 209 7.33 -3.07 12.59
C PHE A 209 6.72 -3.43 13.93
N LYS A 210 6.40 -2.44 14.76
CA LYS A 210 5.77 -2.67 16.07
C LYS A 210 4.35 -3.20 15.97
N ASP A 211 3.69 -2.94 14.84
CA ASP A 211 2.31 -3.33 14.55
C ASP A 211 2.21 -4.59 13.67
N VAL A 212 3.32 -5.29 13.44
CA VAL A 212 3.37 -6.58 12.74
C VAL A 212 3.99 -7.62 13.68
N PRO A 213 3.21 -8.59 14.20
CA PRO A 213 3.74 -9.62 15.09
C PRO A 213 4.80 -10.49 14.41
N GLN A 214 5.91 -10.77 15.12
CA GLN A 214 6.91 -11.72 14.65
C GLN A 214 6.30 -13.13 14.55
N GLY A 215 6.61 -13.85 13.46
CA GLY A 215 6.09 -15.19 13.20
C GLY A 215 4.70 -15.24 12.58
N ASP A 216 4.04 -14.10 12.33
CA ASP A 216 2.84 -14.03 11.50
C ASP A 216 3.22 -14.35 10.04
N PRO A 217 2.56 -15.31 9.36
CA PRO A 217 2.81 -15.57 7.94
C PRO A 217 2.74 -14.32 7.04
N ILE A 218 1.86 -13.37 7.38
CA ILE A 218 1.72 -12.10 6.65
C ILE A 218 2.97 -11.21 6.79
N ALA A 219 3.75 -11.35 7.86
CA ALA A 219 4.97 -10.57 8.05
C ALA A 219 5.95 -10.81 6.90
N SER A 220 6.13 -12.07 6.48
CA SER A 220 7.02 -12.41 5.37
C SER A 220 6.56 -11.77 4.05
N ASP A 221 5.25 -11.76 3.79
CA ASP A 221 4.71 -11.14 2.58
C ASP A 221 4.93 -9.62 2.58
N ILE A 222 4.76 -8.97 3.73
CA ILE A 222 5.05 -7.54 3.92
C ILE A 222 6.54 -7.25 3.64
N GLU A 223 7.44 -8.02 4.24
CA GLU A 223 8.89 -7.86 4.08
C GLU A 223 9.32 -8.05 2.63
N LYS A 224 8.79 -9.06 1.93
CA LYS A 224 9.08 -9.28 0.51
C LYS A 224 8.49 -8.18 -0.37
N ALA A 225 7.26 -7.73 -0.11
CA ALA A 225 6.66 -6.63 -0.87
C ALA A 225 7.46 -5.32 -0.71
N ILE A 226 8.01 -5.07 0.49
CA ILE A 226 8.92 -3.94 0.73
C ILE A 226 10.28 -4.17 0.07
N GLY A 227 10.86 -5.35 0.20
CA GLY A 227 12.15 -5.70 -0.40
C GLY A 227 12.15 -5.65 -1.92
N LYS A 228 10.98 -5.90 -2.54
CA LYS A 228 10.73 -5.73 -3.98
C LYS A 228 10.46 -4.27 -4.38
N GLY A 229 10.37 -3.35 -3.43
CA GLY A 229 10.14 -1.92 -3.68
C GLY A 229 8.68 -1.53 -3.96
N PHE A 230 7.72 -2.44 -3.80
CA PHE A 230 6.31 -2.14 -4.02
C PHE A 230 5.73 -1.33 -2.86
N MET A 231 6.05 -1.73 -1.62
CA MET A 231 5.44 -1.14 -0.43
C MET A 231 6.47 -0.48 0.47
N LYS A 232 5.97 0.40 1.35
CA LYS A 232 6.72 0.99 2.46
C LYS A 232 5.81 1.12 3.68
N GLY A 233 6.42 1.16 4.86
CA GLY A 233 5.74 1.56 6.09
C GLY A 233 5.34 3.03 6.04
N TYR A 234 4.34 3.40 6.85
CA TYR A 234 3.96 4.81 7.05
C TYR A 234 5.01 5.57 7.86
N SER A 235 5.73 4.86 8.70
CA SER A 235 6.88 5.37 9.46
C SER A 235 7.89 4.24 9.63
N ARG A 236 9.02 4.54 10.28
CA ARG A 236 10.07 3.53 10.56
C ARG A 236 9.52 2.29 11.28
N ASN A 237 8.51 2.45 12.15
CA ASN A 237 8.05 1.38 13.05
C ASN A 237 6.56 1.03 12.89
N SER A 238 5.87 1.54 11.86
CA SER A 238 4.45 1.25 11.64
C SER A 238 4.13 1.00 10.17
N PHE A 239 3.56 -0.19 9.92
CA PHE A 239 3.07 -0.60 8.61
C PHE A 239 1.55 -0.46 8.47
N ARG A 240 0.81 -0.56 9.58
CA ARG A 240 -0.67 -0.59 9.68
C ARG A 240 -1.29 -1.72 8.86
N PRO A 241 -1.00 -2.99 9.17
CA PRO A 241 -1.40 -4.13 8.34
C PRO A 241 -2.92 -4.31 8.20
N GLN A 242 -3.69 -3.91 9.21
CA GLN A 242 -5.15 -4.06 9.26
C GLN A 242 -5.92 -2.86 8.66
N GLU A 243 -5.24 -1.79 8.28
CA GLU A 243 -5.87 -0.64 7.64
C GLU A 243 -6.25 -1.01 6.20
N ASN A 244 -7.48 -0.67 5.77
CA ASN A 244 -7.89 -0.85 4.40
C ASN A 244 -7.07 0.07 3.48
N ILE A 245 -6.54 -0.48 2.39
CA ILE A 245 -5.70 0.28 1.47
C ILE A 245 -6.58 1.16 0.56
N PRO A 246 -6.36 2.48 0.48
CA PRO A 246 -7.10 3.33 -0.43
C PRO A 246 -6.67 3.08 -1.89
N ARG A 247 -7.58 3.31 -2.84
CA ARG A 247 -7.35 3.08 -4.28
C ARG A 247 -6.10 3.77 -4.82
N TYR A 248 -5.84 5.02 -4.45
CA TYR A 248 -4.62 5.71 -4.89
C TYR A 248 -3.35 4.98 -4.42
N GLN A 249 -3.39 4.37 -3.24
CA GLN A 249 -2.21 3.71 -2.65
C GLN A 249 -1.93 2.37 -3.32
N VAL A 250 -2.95 1.68 -3.85
CA VAL A 250 -2.75 0.52 -4.74
C VAL A 250 -1.93 0.95 -5.98
N LEU A 251 -2.31 2.06 -6.62
CA LEU A 251 -1.61 2.58 -7.79
C LEU A 251 -0.18 3.03 -7.48
N VAL A 252 0.02 3.73 -6.37
CA VAL A 252 1.37 4.09 -5.87
C VAL A 252 2.22 2.84 -5.69
N THR A 253 1.65 1.80 -5.09
CA THR A 253 2.35 0.56 -4.77
C THR A 253 2.82 -0.16 -6.05
N LEU A 254 1.94 -0.26 -7.04
CA LEU A 254 2.28 -0.86 -8.33
C LEU A 254 3.27 -0.01 -9.13
N ALA A 255 3.06 1.30 -9.19
CA ALA A 255 3.96 2.20 -9.91
C ALA A 255 5.37 2.23 -9.29
N ALA A 256 5.47 2.19 -7.96
CA ALA A 256 6.74 2.12 -7.26
C ALA A 256 7.48 0.79 -7.55
N GLY A 257 6.79 -0.34 -7.40
CA GLY A 257 7.40 -1.66 -7.65
C GLY A 257 7.84 -1.87 -9.10
N LEU A 258 7.10 -1.28 -10.06
CA LEU A 258 7.46 -1.29 -11.47
C LEU A 258 8.46 -0.18 -11.85
N ASN A 259 8.91 0.63 -10.88
CA ASN A 259 9.79 1.79 -11.09
C ASN A 259 9.29 2.76 -12.16
N LEU A 260 7.97 2.94 -12.23
CA LEU A 260 7.33 3.82 -13.20
C LEU A 260 7.58 5.29 -12.87
N LYS A 261 7.79 6.08 -13.92
CA LYS A 261 7.91 7.52 -13.86
C LYS A 261 6.97 8.14 -14.90
N PRO A 262 6.29 9.24 -14.58
CA PRO A 262 5.47 9.93 -15.55
C PRO A 262 6.38 10.45 -16.67
N THR A 263 5.94 10.25 -17.90
CA THR A 263 6.63 10.71 -19.13
C THR A 263 6.06 12.02 -19.63
N LYS A 264 4.81 12.33 -19.25
CA LYS A 264 4.13 13.61 -19.50
C LYS A 264 4.02 14.40 -18.19
N ASP A 265 3.50 15.62 -18.27
CA ASP A 265 3.12 16.40 -17.08
C ASP A 265 2.04 15.64 -16.28
N PRO A 266 2.30 15.27 -15.00
CA PRO A 266 1.33 14.54 -14.19
C PRO A 266 -0.03 15.22 -14.09
N GLN A 267 -0.07 16.55 -14.00
CA GLN A 267 -1.33 17.28 -13.88
C GLN A 267 -2.16 17.17 -15.17
N GLN A 268 -1.51 17.26 -16.33
CA GLN A 268 -2.17 17.06 -17.61
C GLN A 268 -2.67 15.62 -17.80
N THR A 269 -1.87 14.61 -17.44
CA THR A 269 -2.27 13.19 -17.51
C THR A 269 -3.52 12.92 -16.67
N LEU A 270 -3.59 13.49 -15.46
CA LEU A 270 -4.67 13.22 -14.52
C LEU A 270 -5.98 13.94 -14.82
N LYS A 271 -6.04 14.82 -15.82
CA LYS A 271 -7.30 15.46 -16.28
C LYS A 271 -8.34 14.48 -16.82
N VAL A 272 -7.96 13.22 -17.03
CA VAL A 272 -8.90 12.14 -17.36
C VAL A 272 -9.87 11.85 -16.19
N TYR A 273 -9.49 12.21 -14.96
CA TYR A 273 -10.31 12.02 -13.77
C TYR A 273 -11.00 13.31 -13.34
N GLU A 274 -12.31 13.23 -13.07
CA GLU A 274 -13.11 14.35 -12.56
C GLU A 274 -12.81 14.65 -11.08
N ASP A 275 -12.33 13.65 -10.34
CA ASP A 275 -11.96 13.71 -8.93
C ASP A 275 -10.43 13.76 -8.70
N ALA A 276 -9.67 14.15 -9.73
CA ALA A 276 -8.20 14.24 -9.66
C ALA A 276 -7.68 15.11 -8.49
N SER A 277 -8.46 16.11 -8.07
CA SER A 277 -8.13 17.00 -6.95
C SER A 277 -8.10 16.29 -5.59
N GLU A 278 -8.72 15.12 -5.47
CA GLU A 278 -8.72 14.32 -4.24
C GLU A 278 -7.47 13.45 -4.07
N ILE A 279 -6.63 13.35 -5.11
CA ILE A 279 -5.38 12.60 -5.05
C ILE A 279 -4.39 13.34 -4.14
N PRO A 280 -3.80 12.67 -3.13
CA PRO A 280 -2.80 13.31 -2.29
C PRO A 280 -1.62 13.83 -3.12
N ALA A 281 -1.14 15.05 -2.84
CA ALA A 281 -0.11 15.71 -3.63
C ALA A 281 1.16 14.85 -3.84
N TRP A 282 1.54 14.07 -2.83
CA TRP A 282 2.70 13.17 -2.89
C TRP A 282 2.49 11.95 -3.80
N ALA A 283 1.24 11.57 -4.08
CA ALA A 283 0.87 10.41 -4.90
C ALA A 283 0.71 10.78 -6.38
N VAL A 284 0.51 12.06 -6.71
CA VAL A 284 0.23 12.58 -8.06
C VAL A 284 1.16 11.99 -9.12
N GLY A 285 2.48 12.03 -8.91
CA GLY A 285 3.44 11.54 -9.90
C GLY A 285 3.32 10.04 -10.18
N GLN A 286 3.08 9.23 -9.15
CA GLN A 286 2.96 7.78 -9.28
C GLN A 286 1.60 7.37 -9.87
N VAL A 287 0.51 8.04 -9.47
CA VAL A 287 -0.83 7.81 -10.06
C VAL A 287 -0.84 8.21 -11.53
N ALA A 288 -0.18 9.31 -11.90
CA ALA A 288 -0.02 9.70 -13.30
C ALA A 288 0.77 8.65 -14.09
N ALA A 289 1.89 8.17 -13.55
CA ALA A 289 2.68 7.12 -14.20
C ALA A 289 1.87 5.81 -14.40
N ALA A 290 1.08 5.40 -13.40
CA ALA A 290 0.19 4.25 -13.52
C ALA A 290 -0.90 4.46 -14.59
N THR A 291 -1.45 5.67 -14.66
CA THR A 291 -2.46 6.06 -15.67
C THR A 291 -1.87 6.01 -17.09
N GLU A 292 -0.67 6.55 -17.30
CA GLU A 292 0.03 6.51 -18.60
C GLU A 292 0.33 5.08 -19.05
N LYS A 293 0.58 4.17 -18.11
CA LYS A 293 0.88 2.76 -18.39
C LYS A 293 -0.37 1.88 -18.52
N GLY A 294 -1.57 2.46 -18.44
CA GLY A 294 -2.83 1.72 -18.54
C GLY A 294 -3.09 0.79 -17.35
N ILE A 295 -2.47 1.05 -16.19
CA ILE A 295 -2.62 0.21 -14.99
C ILE A 295 -3.97 0.44 -14.30
N VAL A 296 -4.53 1.65 -14.45
CA VAL A 296 -5.76 2.04 -13.75
C VAL A 296 -6.97 1.36 -14.39
N VAL A 297 -7.75 0.68 -13.56
CA VAL A 297 -9.05 0.11 -13.93
C VAL A 297 -10.12 0.73 -13.03
N ASN A 298 -11.08 1.41 -13.64
CA ASN A 298 -12.12 2.19 -12.97
C ASN A 298 -13.50 1.69 -13.43
N TYR A 299 -14.18 0.97 -12.54
CA TYR A 299 -15.56 0.52 -12.71
C TYR A 299 -16.48 1.27 -11.75
N PRO A 300 -17.71 1.65 -12.16
CA PRO A 300 -18.28 1.53 -13.51
C PRO A 300 -17.91 2.68 -14.44
N ASN A 301 -17.30 3.76 -13.93
CA ASN A 301 -17.01 4.97 -14.69
C ASN A 301 -15.51 5.25 -14.71
N THR A 302 -14.91 5.23 -15.90
CA THR A 302 -13.46 5.43 -16.07
C THR A 302 -12.96 6.80 -15.61
N LYS A 303 -13.85 7.79 -15.52
CA LYS A 303 -13.53 9.17 -15.13
C LYS A 303 -13.45 9.42 -13.62
N PHE A 304 -13.78 8.44 -12.78
CA PHE A 304 -13.70 8.59 -11.32
C PHE A 304 -12.72 7.59 -10.75
N LEU A 305 -11.62 8.10 -10.19
CA LEU A 305 -10.61 7.28 -9.55
C LEU A 305 -11.07 6.83 -8.15
N ASN A 306 -11.90 7.61 -7.47
CA ASN A 306 -12.28 7.48 -6.07
C ASN A 306 -11.05 7.27 -5.17
N PRO A 307 -10.04 8.17 -5.22
CA PRO A 307 -8.69 7.86 -4.75
C PRO A 307 -8.65 7.45 -3.27
N ASN A 308 -9.47 8.08 -2.44
CA ASN A 308 -9.48 7.88 -0.99
C ASN A 308 -10.42 6.76 -0.51
N GLN A 309 -11.18 6.13 -1.41
CA GLN A 309 -12.02 4.99 -1.05
C GLN A 309 -11.18 3.72 -0.85
N PRO A 310 -11.54 2.84 0.10
CA PRO A 310 -10.94 1.52 0.21
C PRO A 310 -11.03 0.75 -1.09
N ALA A 311 -9.90 0.20 -1.56
CA ALA A 311 -9.90 -0.67 -2.73
C ALA A 311 -10.47 -2.05 -2.39
N THR A 312 -11.31 -2.58 -3.28
CA THR A 312 -11.77 -3.97 -3.16
C THR A 312 -10.73 -4.95 -3.69
N ARG A 313 -10.89 -6.23 -3.36
CA ARG A 313 -9.99 -7.28 -3.84
C ARG A 313 -10.03 -7.44 -5.36
N GLY A 314 -11.23 -7.32 -5.97
CA GLY A 314 -11.41 -7.36 -7.42
C GLY A 314 -10.74 -6.19 -8.13
N GLU A 315 -10.84 -4.99 -7.55
CA GLU A 315 -10.16 -3.79 -8.06
C GLU A 315 -8.63 -3.92 -7.99
N ALA A 316 -8.11 -4.40 -6.85
CA ALA A 316 -6.68 -4.66 -6.71
C ALA A 316 -6.19 -5.71 -7.71
N ALA A 317 -6.95 -6.81 -7.91
CA ALA A 317 -6.62 -7.83 -8.89
C ALA A 317 -6.62 -7.28 -10.33
N ALA A 318 -7.59 -6.45 -10.70
CA ALA A 318 -7.63 -5.81 -12.01
C ALA A 318 -6.41 -4.92 -12.26
N MET A 319 -6.01 -4.12 -11.27
CA MET A 319 -4.82 -3.25 -11.37
C MET A 319 -3.51 -4.07 -11.38
N ILE A 320 -3.40 -5.13 -10.57
CA ILE A 320 -2.26 -6.06 -10.60
C ILE A 320 -2.15 -6.74 -11.97
N HIS A 321 -3.28 -7.18 -12.54
CA HIS A 321 -3.32 -7.76 -13.88
C HIS A 321 -2.76 -6.77 -14.91
N GLN A 322 -3.23 -5.52 -14.91
CA GLN A 322 -2.71 -4.52 -15.85
C GLN A 322 -1.21 -4.22 -15.64
N ALA A 323 -0.74 -4.20 -14.39
CA ALA A 323 0.69 -4.08 -14.11
C ALA A 323 1.49 -5.27 -14.68
N LEU A 324 0.96 -6.49 -14.61
CA LEU A 324 1.59 -7.68 -15.21
C LEU A 324 1.50 -7.71 -16.75
N VAL A 325 0.44 -7.15 -17.35
CA VAL A 325 0.36 -6.92 -18.80
C VAL A 325 1.46 -5.95 -19.22
N ASN A 326 1.71 -4.89 -18.43
CA ASN A 326 2.77 -3.93 -18.70
C ASN A 326 4.17 -4.58 -18.70
N LEU A 327 4.36 -5.64 -17.92
CA LEU A 327 5.58 -6.44 -17.87
C LEU A 327 5.62 -7.59 -18.90
N GLY A 328 4.57 -7.78 -19.71
CA GLY A 328 4.44 -8.90 -20.65
C GLY A 328 4.34 -10.27 -19.99
N LYS A 329 3.84 -10.33 -18.74
CA LYS A 329 3.74 -11.58 -17.95
C LYS A 329 2.38 -12.26 -18.08
N VAL A 330 1.34 -11.51 -18.40
CA VAL A 330 -0.02 -12.01 -18.65
C VAL A 330 -0.59 -11.38 -19.92
N GLU A 331 -1.59 -12.05 -20.51
CA GLU A 331 -2.23 -11.59 -21.73
C GLU A 331 -3.12 -10.37 -21.46
N PRO A 332 -3.20 -9.40 -22.40
CA PRO A 332 -4.10 -8.26 -22.26
C PRO A 332 -5.58 -8.69 -22.30
N VAL A 333 -6.38 -8.05 -21.46
CA VAL A 333 -7.84 -8.21 -21.42
C VAL A 333 -8.50 -7.01 -22.08
N GLN A 334 -9.53 -7.26 -22.90
CA GLN A 334 -10.38 -6.20 -23.44
C GLN A 334 -11.41 -5.81 -22.38
N SER A 335 -11.34 -4.57 -21.90
CA SER A 335 -12.31 -4.04 -20.93
C SER A 335 -12.52 -2.54 -21.16
N PRO A 336 -13.77 -2.06 -21.17
CA PRO A 336 -14.06 -0.63 -21.27
C PRO A 336 -13.67 0.14 -20.00
N TYR A 337 -13.29 -0.56 -18.92
CA TYR A 337 -12.95 0.01 -17.62
C TYR A 337 -11.45 0.29 -17.47
N ILE A 338 -10.62 -0.14 -18.43
CA ILE A 338 -9.19 0.21 -18.44
C ILE A 338 -9.06 1.67 -18.88
N VAL A 339 -8.45 2.49 -18.02
CA VAL A 339 -8.27 3.91 -18.30
C VAL A 339 -7.14 4.07 -19.31
N SER A 340 -7.45 4.74 -20.42
CA SER A 340 -6.45 5.11 -21.42
C SER A 340 -6.04 6.56 -21.18
N SER A 341 -4.73 6.81 -21.11
CA SER A 341 -4.21 8.19 -21.11
C SER A 341 -4.42 8.80 -22.51
N PRO A 342 -4.93 10.05 -22.59
CA PRO A 342 -5.12 10.74 -23.86
C PRO A 342 -3.81 11.09 -24.60
#